data_AF-T1G1F1-F1
#
_entry.id   AF-T1G1F1-F1
#
_cell.length_a   1.000
_cell.length_b   1.000
_cell.length_c   1.000
_cell.angle_alpha   90.00
_cell.angle_beta   90.00
_cell.angle_gamma   90.00
#
_symmetry.space_group_name_H-M   'P 1'
#
loop_
_entity.id
_entity.type
_entity.pdbx_description
1 polymer ?
#
loop_
_entity_poly.entity_id
_entity_poly.type
_entity_poly.pdbx_seq_one_letter_code
_entity_poly.pdbx_strand_id
1 'polypeptide(L)'
;NISISFFSDWLSMVYMLAYIPLIVPANLLLDRKGLHVMGMIGTILNALGAFVKCFAISPERFPVIMLGQSVSAVAQVFILGLPARVAAVWFGSNEVSTATAIGVFGNQIGCALGFFIPPIIILLYTGASISCFLFILVAICKSCFFSCFFFLFFVEKPDIPPSIAQMVVHSLDLDRSSSQVTNYFLSLKRLLKNVPFCVLLVTYGINTGSYYAIGTLLNPIVLNYFPSEQLNAGRIGLTLVMAGVLGSLVCGLWLDRTKWYK
;
A
#
# COMPACT_ATOMS: atom_id res chain seq x y z
N ASN A 1 8.24 -21.62 -18.86
CA ASN A 1 8.32 -21.39 -17.40
C ASN A 1 9.25 -20.25 -17.00
N ILE A 2 10.52 -20.22 -17.43
CA ILE A 2 11.50 -19.18 -17.02
C ILE A 2 11.10 -17.75 -17.45
N SER A 3 10.51 -17.57 -18.64
CA SER A 3 10.07 -16.25 -19.11
C SER A 3 8.89 -15.69 -18.29
N ILE A 4 7.94 -16.53 -17.89
CA ILE A 4 6.74 -16.11 -17.14
C ILE A 4 7.11 -15.73 -15.70
N SER A 5 7.99 -16.50 -15.05
CA SER A 5 8.49 -16.14 -13.72
C SER A 5 9.27 -14.82 -13.76
N PHE A 6 10.16 -14.65 -14.74
CA PHE A 6 10.91 -13.41 -14.93
C PHE A 6 9.99 -12.19 -15.07
N PHE A 7 8.96 -12.27 -15.92
CA PHE A 7 8.01 -11.18 -16.06
C PHE A 7 7.23 -10.90 -14.77
N SER A 8 6.81 -11.94 -14.04
CA SER A 8 6.12 -11.80 -12.76
C SER A 8 6.98 -11.10 -11.71
N ASP A 9 8.25 -11.48 -11.61
CA ASP A 9 9.19 -10.94 -10.63
C ASP A 9 9.43 -9.44 -10.88
N TRP A 10 9.65 -9.04 -12.14
CA TRP A 10 9.83 -7.64 -12.51
C TRP A 10 8.61 -6.77 -12.20
N LEU A 11 7.40 -7.27 -12.41
CA LEU A 11 6.17 -6.54 -12.10
C LEU A 11 6.03 -6.28 -10.58
N SER A 12 6.53 -7.18 -9.73
CA SER A 12 6.57 -6.99 -8.27
C SER A 12 7.71 -6.05 -7.84
N MET A 13 8.91 -6.23 -8.41
CA MET A 13 10.08 -5.41 -8.09
C MET A 13 9.88 -3.92 -8.38
N VAL A 14 9.09 -3.57 -9.41
CA VAL A 14 8.78 -2.15 -9.71
C VAL A 14 8.13 -1.43 -8.54
N TYR A 15 7.24 -2.09 -7.79
CA TYR A 15 6.63 -1.48 -6.60
C TYR A 15 7.67 -1.15 -5.53
N MET A 16 8.59 -2.08 -5.28
CA MET A 16 9.66 -1.89 -4.30
C MET A 16 10.64 -0.80 -4.74
N LEU A 17 11.04 -0.82 -6.01
CA LEU A 17 11.98 0.13 -6.59
C LEU A 17 11.41 1.55 -6.69
N ALA A 18 10.13 1.69 -7.02
CA ALA A 18 9.46 2.99 -7.08
C ALA A 18 9.32 3.62 -5.69
N TYR A 19 9.05 2.81 -4.66
CA TYR A 19 8.81 3.30 -3.30
C TYR A 19 10.04 4.02 -2.70
N ILE A 20 11.24 3.45 -2.86
CA ILE A 20 12.49 3.95 -2.26
C ILE A 20 12.78 5.43 -2.60
N PRO A 21 12.84 5.85 -3.88
CA PRO A 21 13.12 7.24 -4.23
C PRO A 21 11.90 8.15 -4.05
N LEU A 22 10.68 7.65 -4.22
CA LEU A 22 9.47 8.47 -4.23
C LEU A 22 8.90 8.76 -2.85
N ILE A 23 9.27 8.00 -1.81
CA ILE A 23 8.73 8.21 -0.46
C ILE A 23 9.10 9.59 0.10
N VAL A 24 10.30 10.10 -0.19
CA VAL A 24 10.73 11.43 0.24
C VAL A 24 9.90 12.55 -0.42
N PRO A 25 9.81 12.65 -1.76
CA PRO A 25 8.98 13.67 -2.40
C PRO A 25 7.49 13.49 -2.08
N ALA A 26 6.99 12.26 -1.95
CA ALA A 26 5.60 12.02 -1.54
C ALA A 26 5.30 12.56 -0.15
N ASN A 27 6.20 12.37 0.83
CA ASN A 27 6.05 12.94 2.17
C ASN A 27 6.11 14.47 2.17
N LEU A 28 7.02 15.07 1.40
CA LEU A 28 7.10 16.53 1.27
C LEU A 28 5.83 17.11 0.61
N LEU A 29 5.28 16.39 -0.36
CA LEU A 29 4.03 16.79 -1.00
C LEU A 29 2.85 16.67 -0.03
N LEU A 30 2.82 15.62 0.79
CA LEU A 30 1.82 15.42 1.84
C LEU A 30 1.83 16.53 2.88
N ASP A 31 3.02 16.95 3.32
CA ASP A 31 3.16 18.05 4.28
C ASP A 31 2.76 19.41 3.66
N ARG A 32 2.97 19.63 2.36
CA ARG A 32 2.68 20.92 1.69
C ARG A 32 1.28 21.05 1.12
N LYS A 33 0.71 19.96 0.60
CA LYS A 33 -0.56 19.95 -0.16
C LYS A 33 -1.70 19.24 0.57
N GLY A 34 -1.41 18.60 1.70
CA GLY A 34 -2.41 17.97 2.54
C GLY A 34 -2.88 16.59 2.06
N LEU A 35 -3.79 16.02 2.84
CA LEU A 35 -4.31 14.67 2.66
C LEU A 35 -5.17 14.55 1.39
N HIS A 36 -5.90 15.61 1.03
CA HIS A 36 -6.85 15.58 -0.08
C HIS A 36 -6.16 15.42 -1.42
N VAL A 37 -5.14 16.25 -1.66
CA VAL A 37 -4.35 16.22 -2.89
C VAL A 37 -3.59 14.90 -3.03
N MET A 38 -3.05 14.37 -1.94
CA MET A 38 -2.34 13.08 -1.94
C MET A 38 -3.25 11.91 -2.29
N GLY A 39 -4.45 11.87 -1.69
CA GLY A 39 -5.48 10.89 -2.03
C GLY A 39 -5.88 10.96 -3.50
N MET A 40 -6.10 12.18 -4.01
CA MET A 40 -6.50 12.42 -5.40
C MET A 40 -5.43 11.98 -6.41
N ILE A 41 -4.16 12.36 -6.19
CA ILE A 41 -3.06 11.94 -7.06
C ILE A 41 -2.92 10.41 -7.02
N GLY A 42 -2.99 9.82 -5.83
CA GLY A 42 -2.93 8.36 -5.66
C GLY A 42 -4.04 7.64 -6.41
N THR A 43 -5.29 8.06 -6.30
CA THR A 43 -6.42 7.40 -6.97
C THR A 43 -6.36 7.58 -8.49
N ILE A 44 -6.06 8.79 -8.98
CA ILE A 44 -5.95 9.07 -10.42
C ILE A 44 -4.79 8.30 -11.06
N LEU A 45 -3.61 8.28 -10.43
CA LEU A 45 -2.48 7.51 -10.97
C LEU A 45 -2.79 6.01 -10.95
N ASN A 46 -3.39 5.50 -9.87
CA ASN A 46 -3.73 4.07 -9.80
C ASN A 46 -4.76 3.67 -10.86
N ALA A 47 -5.74 4.54 -11.10
CA ALA A 47 -6.72 4.43 -12.17
C ALA A 47 -6.07 4.39 -13.56
N LEU A 48 -5.20 5.36 -13.84
CA LEU A 48 -4.46 5.43 -15.11
C LEU A 48 -3.60 4.17 -15.31
N GLY A 49 -2.91 3.71 -14.27
CA GLY A 49 -2.11 2.48 -14.34
C GLY A 49 -2.97 1.25 -14.64
N ALA A 50 -4.17 1.15 -14.06
CA ALA A 50 -5.12 0.08 -14.36
C ALA A 50 -5.69 0.18 -15.79
N PHE A 51 -6.01 1.39 -16.24
CA PHE A 51 -6.48 1.66 -17.60
C PHE A 51 -5.42 1.28 -18.65
N VAL A 52 -4.15 1.65 -18.44
CA VAL A 52 -3.05 1.25 -19.34
C VAL A 52 -2.92 -0.27 -19.45
N LYS A 53 -3.06 -1.00 -18.34
CA LYS A 53 -3.01 -2.47 -18.33
C LYS A 53 -4.10 -3.12 -19.20
N CYS A 54 -5.20 -2.41 -19.47
CA CYS A 54 -6.27 -2.90 -20.35
C CYS A 54 -5.82 -3.05 -21.81
N PHE A 55 -4.85 -2.26 -22.27
CA PHE A 55 -4.33 -2.34 -23.65
C PHE A 55 -3.32 -3.47 -23.85
N ALA A 56 -2.96 -4.18 -22.78
CA ALA A 56 -1.96 -5.23 -22.78
C ALA A 56 -2.56 -6.64 -22.86
N ILE A 57 -3.38 -6.85 -23.89
CA ILE A 57 -4.15 -8.09 -24.11
C ILE A 57 -3.27 -9.25 -24.64
N SER A 58 -2.05 -8.97 -25.10
CA SER A 58 -1.15 -9.95 -25.70
C SER A 58 0.18 -10.08 -24.93
N PRO A 59 0.76 -11.30 -24.81
CA PRO A 59 2.05 -11.53 -24.13
C PRO A 59 3.22 -10.70 -24.68
N GLU A 60 3.19 -10.37 -25.96
CA GLU A 60 4.21 -9.54 -26.63
C GLU A 60 4.20 -8.06 -26.16
N ARG A 61 3.14 -7.63 -25.48
CA ARG A 61 2.98 -6.27 -24.95
C ARG A 61 3.43 -6.14 -23.49
N PHE A 62 4.38 -6.95 -23.05
CA PHE A 62 4.98 -6.83 -21.72
C PHE A 62 5.40 -5.39 -21.35
N PRO A 63 6.00 -4.58 -22.27
CA PRO A 63 6.32 -3.18 -21.97
C PRO A 63 5.10 -2.33 -21.57
N VAL A 64 3.92 -2.60 -22.14
CA VAL A 64 2.68 -1.88 -21.82
C VAL A 64 2.18 -2.27 -20.43
N ILE A 65 2.23 -3.55 -20.07
CA ILE A 65 1.92 -4.02 -18.70
C ILE A 65 2.87 -3.36 -17.69
N MET A 66 4.17 -3.33 -18.03
CA MET A 66 5.21 -2.77 -17.19
C MET A 66 5.03 -1.26 -16.97
N LEU A 67 4.62 -0.52 -18.02
CA LEU A 67 4.29 0.90 -17.92
C LEU A 67 3.08 1.11 -17.00
N GLY A 68 2.00 0.36 -17.21
CA GLY A 68 0.82 0.42 -16.34
C GLY A 68 1.15 0.04 -14.89
N GLN A 69 2.03 -0.95 -14.67
CA GLN A 69 2.48 -1.30 -13.32
C GLN A 69 3.31 -0.19 -12.68
N SER A 70 4.23 0.41 -13.43
CA SER A 70 5.03 1.54 -12.94
C SER A 70 4.15 2.70 -12.48
N VAL A 71 3.11 3.04 -13.25
CA VAL A 71 2.16 4.09 -12.86
C VAL A 71 1.39 3.70 -11.59
N SER A 72 0.93 2.45 -11.47
CA SER A 72 0.29 1.96 -10.24
C SER A 72 1.24 1.91 -9.04
N ALA A 73 2.53 1.65 -9.26
CA ALA A 73 3.55 1.63 -8.22
C ALA A 73 3.82 3.03 -7.67
N VAL A 74 3.97 4.02 -8.54
CA VAL A 74 4.05 5.43 -8.18
C VAL A 74 2.82 5.84 -7.36
N ALA A 75 1.63 5.44 -7.80
CA ALA A 75 0.38 5.72 -7.09
C ALA A 75 0.35 5.17 -5.65
N GLN A 76 0.88 3.96 -5.43
CA GLN A 76 0.91 3.32 -4.11
C GLN A 76 1.68 4.16 -3.08
N VAL A 77 2.76 4.83 -3.49
CA VAL A 77 3.58 5.65 -2.60
C VAL A 77 2.76 6.78 -1.97
N PHE A 78 1.83 7.37 -2.73
CA PHE A 78 0.96 8.43 -2.25
C PHE A 78 -0.14 7.94 -1.30
N ILE A 79 -0.53 6.67 -1.39
CA ILE A 79 -1.66 6.10 -0.63
C ILE A 79 -1.19 5.48 0.70
N LEU A 80 -0.04 4.80 0.71
CA LEU A 80 0.38 3.96 1.84
C LEU A 80 0.60 4.75 3.15
N GLY A 81 0.99 6.04 3.03
CA GLY A 81 1.20 6.92 4.19
C GLY A 81 -0.06 7.57 4.76
N LEU A 82 -1.20 7.47 4.05
CA LEU A 82 -2.43 8.17 4.44
C LEU A 82 -3.02 7.70 5.77
N PRO A 83 -3.12 6.39 6.08
CA PRO A 83 -3.73 5.93 7.33
C PRO A 83 -3.12 6.59 8.58
N ALA A 84 -1.79 6.66 8.66
CA ALA A 84 -1.09 7.25 9.80
C ALA A 84 -1.30 8.76 9.89
N ARG A 85 -1.35 9.47 8.76
CA ARG A 85 -1.59 10.92 8.76
C ARG A 85 -3.05 11.27 9.04
N VAL A 86 -4.01 10.52 8.50
CA VAL A 86 -5.43 10.68 8.84
C VAL A 86 -5.64 10.43 10.33
N ALA A 87 -5.07 9.34 10.86
CA ALA A 87 -5.14 9.01 12.27
C ALA A 87 -4.56 10.13 13.14
N ALA A 88 -3.39 10.66 12.77
CA ALA A 88 -2.80 11.78 13.47
C ALA A 88 -3.75 12.99 13.45
N VAL A 89 -4.20 13.44 12.27
CA VAL A 89 -4.99 14.68 12.07
C VAL A 89 -6.37 14.63 12.73
N TRP A 90 -7.01 13.45 12.80
CA TRP A 90 -8.40 13.33 13.24
C TRP A 90 -8.59 12.75 14.65
N PHE A 91 -7.61 12.01 15.19
CA PHE A 91 -7.77 11.29 16.45
C PHE A 91 -6.81 11.80 17.53
N GLY A 92 -7.24 11.70 18.79
CA GLY A 92 -6.41 12.06 19.95
C GLY A 92 -5.29 11.04 20.18
N SER A 93 -4.27 11.40 20.96
CA SER A 93 -3.04 10.61 21.17
C SER A 93 -3.26 9.15 21.60
N ASN A 94 -4.36 8.86 22.30
CA ASN A 94 -4.70 7.53 22.78
C ASN A 94 -5.35 6.64 21.70
N GLU A 95 -5.87 7.23 20.62
CA GLU A 95 -6.65 6.55 19.58
C GLU A 95 -5.92 6.52 18.22
N VAL A 96 -4.87 7.33 18.03
CA VAL A 96 -4.08 7.38 16.79
C VAL A 96 -3.54 6.00 16.38
N SER A 97 -3.04 5.22 17.33
CA SER A 97 -2.49 3.88 17.06
C SER A 97 -3.57 2.95 16.51
N THR A 98 -4.74 2.92 17.15
CA THR A 98 -5.89 2.10 16.75
C THR A 98 -6.45 2.53 15.40
N ALA A 99 -6.62 3.84 15.19
CA ALA A 99 -7.10 4.39 13.92
C ALA A 99 -6.13 4.08 12.76
N THR A 100 -4.82 4.18 13.01
CA THR A 100 -3.79 3.79 12.03
C THR A 100 -3.88 2.29 11.72
N ALA A 101 -4.00 1.44 12.74
CA ALA A 101 -4.09 0.00 12.59
C ALA A 101 -5.30 -0.41 11.73
N ILE A 102 -6.47 0.18 11.98
CA ILE A 102 -7.69 -0.06 11.17
C ILE A 102 -7.43 0.28 9.69
N GLY A 103 -6.81 1.42 9.42
CA GLY A 103 -6.48 1.82 8.05
C GLY A 103 -5.46 0.90 7.38
N VAL A 104 -4.45 0.43 8.12
CA VAL A 104 -3.46 -0.54 7.63
C VAL A 104 -4.09 -1.92 7.39
N PHE A 105 -5.03 -2.37 8.23
CA PHE A 105 -5.77 -3.62 7.99
C PHE A 105 -6.64 -3.56 6.74
N GLY A 106 -7.12 -2.37 6.35
CA GLY A 106 -7.77 -2.17 5.06
C GLY A 106 -6.89 -2.59 3.87
N ASN A 107 -5.59 -2.29 3.92
CA ASN A 107 -4.63 -2.76 2.92
C ASN A 107 -4.52 -4.30 2.91
N GLN A 108 -4.46 -4.92 4.09
CA GLN A 108 -4.38 -6.37 4.22
C GLN A 108 -5.62 -7.07 3.65
N ILE A 109 -6.82 -6.55 3.91
CA ILE A 109 -8.06 -7.06 3.32
C ILE A 109 -8.04 -6.92 1.80
N GLY A 110 -7.54 -5.79 1.28
CA GLY A 110 -7.35 -5.60 -0.16
C GLY A 110 -6.43 -6.65 -0.78
N CYS A 111 -5.30 -6.97 -0.14
CA CYS A 111 -4.39 -8.03 -0.58
C CYS A 111 -5.08 -9.41 -0.56
N ALA A 112 -5.82 -9.74 0.50
CA ALA A 112 -6.58 -10.99 0.64
C ALA A 112 -7.58 -11.16 -0.52
N LEU A 113 -8.37 -10.13 -0.82
CA LEU A 113 -9.28 -10.11 -1.96
C LEU A 113 -8.52 -10.23 -3.29
N GLY A 114 -7.34 -9.62 -3.40
CA GLY A 114 -6.46 -9.73 -4.56
C GLY A 114 -5.92 -11.14 -4.82
N PHE A 115 -5.77 -11.98 -3.80
CA PHE A 115 -5.43 -13.40 -3.98
C PHE A 115 -6.64 -14.26 -4.36
N PHE A 116 -7.84 -13.86 -3.94
CA PHE A 116 -9.05 -14.68 -4.07
C PHE A 116 -9.86 -14.41 -5.34
N ILE A 117 -10.06 -13.13 -5.69
CA ILE A 117 -10.94 -12.72 -6.79
C ILE A 117 -10.39 -13.12 -8.17
N PRO A 118 -9.11 -12.88 -8.52
CA PRO A 118 -8.62 -13.15 -9.87
C PRO A 118 -8.71 -14.62 -10.29
N PRO A 119 -8.32 -15.62 -9.46
CA PRO A 119 -8.45 -17.04 -9.84
C PRO A 119 -9.90 -17.47 -10.12
N ILE A 120 -10.88 -16.95 -9.36
CA ILE A 120 -12.30 -17.28 -9.57
C ILE A 120 -12.78 -16.76 -10.92
N ILE A 121 -12.45 -15.51 -11.25
CA ILE A 121 -12.92 -14.89 -12.50
C ILE A 121 -12.28 -15.55 -13.72
N ILE A 122 -11.00 -15.94 -13.64
CA ILE A 122 -10.32 -16.69 -14.71
C ILE A 122 -10.98 -18.06 -14.92
N LEU A 123 -11.42 -18.73 -13.86
CA LEU A 123 -12.08 -20.04 -13.96
C LEU A 123 -13.50 -19.95 -14.52
N LEU A 124 -14.24 -18.90 -14.18
CA LEU A 124 -15.63 -18.69 -14.63
C LEU A 124 -15.74 -18.24 -16.08
N TYR A 125 -14.69 -17.60 -16.61
CA TYR A 125 -14.73 -17.03 -17.96
C TYR A 125 -13.45 -17.40 -18.74
N THR A 126 -13.62 -18.20 -19.79
CA THR A 126 -12.55 -18.59 -20.72
C THR A 126 -12.42 -17.60 -21.88
N GLY A 127 -11.39 -16.75 -21.90
CA GLY A 127 -11.08 -15.88 -23.03
C GLY A 127 -10.15 -14.68 -22.74
N ALA A 128 -9.42 -14.22 -23.76
CA ALA A 128 -8.49 -13.07 -23.65
C ALA A 128 -9.19 -11.73 -23.31
N SER A 129 -10.48 -11.61 -23.61
CA SER A 129 -11.31 -10.44 -23.28
C SER A 129 -11.52 -10.25 -21.76
N ILE A 130 -11.25 -11.27 -20.94
CA ILE A 130 -11.55 -11.28 -19.50
C ILE A 130 -10.47 -10.63 -18.65
N SER A 131 -9.19 -10.73 -19.04
CA SER A 131 -8.12 -9.97 -18.38
C SER A 131 -8.38 -8.47 -18.52
N CYS A 132 -8.84 -8.06 -19.71
CA CYS A 132 -9.24 -6.68 -19.96
C CYS A 132 -10.45 -6.29 -19.10
N PHE A 133 -11.49 -7.13 -19.01
CA PHE A 133 -12.65 -6.88 -18.15
C PHE A 133 -12.30 -6.79 -16.65
N LEU A 134 -11.39 -7.63 -16.16
CA LEU A 134 -10.88 -7.59 -14.79
C LEU A 134 -10.14 -6.29 -14.49
N PHE A 135 -9.24 -5.86 -15.38
CA PHE A 135 -8.53 -4.59 -15.21
C PHE A 135 -9.46 -3.40 -15.32
N ILE A 136 -10.44 -3.44 -16.23
CA ILE A 136 -11.48 -2.41 -16.38
C ILE A 136 -12.38 -2.36 -15.14
N LEU A 137 -12.83 -3.50 -14.61
CA LEU A 137 -13.65 -3.54 -13.39
C LEU A 137 -12.88 -3.00 -12.19
N VAL A 138 -11.62 -3.41 -12.02
CA VAL A 138 -10.75 -2.88 -10.95
C VAL A 138 -10.46 -1.39 -11.17
N ALA A 139 -10.25 -0.94 -12.40
CA ALA A 139 -10.06 0.47 -12.73
C ALA A 139 -11.32 1.28 -12.41
N ILE A 140 -12.50 0.83 -12.84
CA ILE A 140 -13.79 1.51 -12.62
C ILE A 140 -14.14 1.51 -11.12
N CYS A 141 -14.00 0.39 -10.42
CA CYS A 141 -14.24 0.35 -8.98
C CYS A 141 -13.28 1.29 -8.22
N LYS A 142 -12.00 1.36 -8.59
CA LYS A 142 -11.02 2.25 -7.95
C LYS A 142 -11.24 3.73 -8.32
N SER A 143 -11.50 4.02 -9.60
CA SER A 143 -11.70 5.38 -10.11
C SER A 143 -13.03 5.98 -9.71
N CYS A 144 -14.13 5.24 -9.86
CA CYS A 144 -15.46 5.80 -9.69
C CYS A 144 -15.92 5.75 -8.23
N PHE A 145 -15.65 4.66 -7.50
CA PHE A 145 -16.13 4.53 -6.12
C PHE A 145 -15.24 5.31 -5.14
N PHE A 146 -13.92 5.10 -5.18
CA PHE A 146 -12.99 5.74 -4.24
C PHE A 146 -12.79 7.22 -4.52
N SER A 147 -12.62 7.63 -5.79
CA SER A 147 -12.44 9.05 -6.12
C SER A 147 -13.69 9.87 -5.82
N CYS A 148 -14.89 9.38 -6.15
CA CYS A 148 -16.14 10.09 -5.88
C CYS A 148 -16.44 10.17 -4.38
N PHE A 149 -16.17 9.09 -3.62
CA PHE A 149 -16.33 9.10 -2.17
C PHE A 149 -15.34 10.05 -1.48
N PHE A 150 -14.07 10.07 -1.91
CA PHE A 150 -13.07 11.01 -1.39
C PHE A 150 -13.40 12.46 -1.74
N PHE A 151 -13.95 12.71 -2.94
CA PHE A 151 -14.33 14.03 -3.44
C PHE A 151 -15.51 14.65 -2.69
N LEU A 152 -16.51 13.83 -2.30
CA LEU A 152 -17.76 14.31 -1.71
C LEU A 152 -17.78 14.33 -0.18
N PHE A 153 -17.04 13.43 0.49
CA PHE A 153 -17.21 13.21 1.93
C PHE A 153 -15.97 13.44 2.77
N PHE A 154 -14.78 13.53 2.18
CA PHE A 154 -13.56 13.64 2.98
C PHE A 154 -13.32 15.09 3.38
N VAL A 155 -13.57 15.42 4.64
CA VAL A 155 -13.15 16.70 5.22
C VAL A 155 -11.64 16.60 5.49
N GLU A 156 -10.85 17.54 4.98
CA GLU A 156 -9.39 17.46 5.02
C GLU A 156 -8.81 17.57 6.45
N LYS A 157 -9.51 18.31 7.31
CA LYS A 157 -9.16 18.52 8.71
C LYS A 157 -10.43 18.87 9.53
N PRO A 158 -10.56 18.39 10.76
CA PRO A 158 -11.65 18.83 11.62
C PRO A 158 -11.52 20.34 11.91
N ASP A 159 -12.65 21.04 12.05
CA ASP A 159 -12.69 22.48 12.36
C ASP A 159 -12.03 22.82 13.71
N ILE A 160 -11.88 21.82 14.59
CA ILE A 160 -11.21 21.92 15.88
C ILE A 160 -10.08 20.89 15.91
N PRO A 161 -8.80 21.29 16.09
CA PRO A 161 -7.69 20.36 16.09
C PRO A 161 -7.76 19.42 17.31
N PRO A 162 -7.63 18.10 17.13
CA PRO A 162 -7.86 17.12 18.20
C PRO A 162 -6.74 17.06 19.26
N SER A 163 -5.59 17.74 19.06
CA SER A 163 -4.55 17.82 20.08
C SER A 163 -3.79 19.16 20.14
N ILE A 164 -3.33 19.52 21.34
CA ILE A 164 -2.49 20.72 21.59
C ILE A 164 -1.18 20.66 20.77
N ALA A 165 -0.62 19.46 20.55
CA ALA A 165 0.59 19.27 19.77
C ALA A 165 0.41 19.68 18.29
N GLN A 166 -0.78 19.49 17.72
CA GLN A 166 -1.09 19.90 16.35
C GLN A 166 -1.32 21.40 16.21
N MET A 167 -1.88 22.05 17.24
CA MET A 167 -1.95 23.52 17.30
C MET A 167 -0.56 24.15 17.26
N VAL A 168 0.40 23.59 18.01
CA VAL A 168 1.78 24.10 18.07
C VAL A 168 2.49 23.90 16.72
N VAL A 169 2.38 22.73 16.09
CA VAL A 169 2.95 22.47 14.76
C VAL A 169 2.37 23.42 13.71
N HIS A 170 1.03 23.60 13.69
CA HIS A 170 0.35 24.50 12.75
C HIS A 170 0.73 25.98 12.96
N SER A 171 1.00 26.40 14.19
CA SER A 171 1.44 27.78 14.50
C SER A 171 2.89 28.06 14.07
N LEU A 172 3.72 27.03 13.89
CA LEU A 172 5.14 27.14 13.54
C LEU A 172 5.42 26.96 12.04
N ASP A 173 4.44 26.48 11.26
CA ASP A 173 4.61 26.12 9.84
C ASP A 173 4.55 27.30 8.85
N LEU A 174 4.14 28.50 9.28
CA LEU A 174 4.02 29.67 8.38
C LEU A 174 5.36 30.27 7.91
N ASP A 175 6.51 29.89 8.49
CA ASP A 175 7.80 30.57 8.24
C ASP A 175 8.91 29.73 7.56
N ARG A 176 8.71 28.43 7.25
CA ARG A 176 9.86 27.50 7.07
C ARG A 176 9.91 26.61 5.82
N SER A 177 9.31 27.03 4.71
CA SER A 177 9.26 26.24 3.45
C SER A 177 10.62 25.83 2.86
N SER A 178 11.71 26.58 3.09
CA SER A 178 13.06 26.28 2.57
C SER A 178 13.93 25.42 3.51
N SER A 179 13.57 25.31 4.79
CA SER A 179 14.38 24.62 5.83
C SER A 179 13.96 23.16 6.08
N GLN A 180 12.80 22.73 5.58
CA GLN A 180 12.24 21.39 5.86
C GLN A 180 13.07 20.24 5.26
N VAL A 181 13.65 20.40 4.06
CA VAL A 181 14.42 19.31 3.42
C VAL A 181 15.72 19.02 4.19
N THR A 182 16.46 20.07 4.56
CA THR A 182 17.68 19.94 5.38
C THR A 182 17.37 19.32 6.74
N ASN A 183 16.25 19.71 7.36
CA ASN A 183 15.79 19.14 8.63
C ASN A 183 15.35 17.66 8.51
N TYR A 184 14.74 17.27 7.39
CA TYR A 184 14.35 15.87 7.14
C TYR A 184 15.57 14.95 7.04
N PHE A 185 16.57 15.30 6.23
CA PHE A 185 17.80 14.50 6.11
C PHE A 185 18.60 14.47 7.41
N LEU A 186 18.61 15.57 8.16
CA LEU A 186 19.28 15.64 9.47
C LEU A 186 18.57 14.77 10.51
N SER A 187 17.24 14.75 10.50
CA SER A 187 16.42 13.83 11.31
C SER A 187 16.66 12.38 10.92
N LEU A 188 16.67 12.06 9.63
CA LEU A 188 16.97 10.71 9.13
C LEU A 188 18.37 10.25 9.57
N LYS A 189 19.38 11.13 9.47
CA LYS A 189 20.74 10.85 9.95
C LYS A 189 20.78 10.61 11.45
N ARG A 190 19.96 11.32 12.23
CA ARG A 190 19.84 11.12 13.69
C ARG A 190 19.17 9.79 14.02
N LEU A 191 18.12 9.40 13.29
CA LEU A 191 17.48 8.09 13.44
C LEU A 191 18.45 6.95 13.10
N LEU A 192 19.19 7.05 11.99
CA LEU A 192 20.16 6.03 11.57
C LEU A 192 21.37 5.88 12.52
N LYS A 193 21.60 6.84 13.43
CA LYS A 193 22.59 6.70 14.51
C LYS A 193 22.04 6.02 15.76
N ASN A 194 20.72 5.83 15.85
CA ASN A 194 20.06 5.23 17.00
C ASN A 194 20.04 3.70 16.82
N VAL A 195 20.82 2.98 17.63
CA VAL A 195 20.96 1.52 17.54
C VAL A 195 19.62 0.78 17.62
N PRO A 196 18.74 1.05 18.61
CA PRO A 196 17.37 0.53 18.62
C PRO A 196 16.60 0.71 17.32
N PHE A 197 16.71 1.88 16.69
CA PHE A 197 16.05 2.14 15.41
C PHE A 197 16.65 1.30 14.28
N CYS A 198 17.98 1.15 14.23
CA CYS A 198 18.64 0.31 13.24
C CYS A 198 18.26 -1.17 13.38
N VAL A 199 18.16 -1.68 14.61
CA VAL A 199 17.69 -3.05 14.86
C VAL A 199 16.24 -3.22 14.40
N LEU A 200 15.38 -2.23 14.71
CA LEU A 200 13.99 -2.23 14.24
C LEU A 200 13.91 -2.19 12.71
N LEU A 201 14.72 -1.35 12.06
CA LEU A 201 14.77 -1.22 10.60
C LEU A 201 15.15 -2.55 9.93
N VAL A 202 16.18 -3.24 10.44
CA VAL A 202 16.65 -4.51 9.88
C VAL A 202 15.61 -5.62 10.10
N THR A 203 15.11 -5.76 11.32
CA THR A 203 14.12 -6.81 11.65
C THR A 203 12.81 -6.62 10.88
N TYR A 204 12.30 -5.39 10.82
CA TYR A 204 11.11 -5.07 10.03
C TYR A 204 11.34 -5.24 8.53
N GLY A 205 12.54 -4.87 8.04
CA GLY A 205 12.92 -5.05 6.64
C GLY A 205 12.95 -6.52 6.22
N ILE A 206 13.56 -7.39 7.02
CA ILE A 206 13.60 -8.85 6.78
C ILE A 206 12.18 -9.44 6.79
N ASN A 207 11.36 -9.06 7.77
CA ASN A 207 9.99 -9.53 7.88
C ASN A 207 9.14 -9.10 6.65
N THR A 208 9.21 -7.82 6.31
CA THR A 208 8.46 -7.24 5.18
C THR A 208 8.91 -7.82 3.85
N GLY A 209 10.23 -7.95 3.64
CA GLY A 209 10.79 -8.57 2.44
C GLY A 209 10.37 -10.04 2.28
N SER A 210 10.40 -10.82 3.37
CA SER A 210 9.94 -12.21 3.39
C SER A 210 8.45 -12.32 3.05
N TYR A 211 7.61 -11.44 3.64
CA TYR A 211 6.19 -11.39 3.36
C TYR A 211 5.89 -11.10 1.89
N TYR A 212 6.52 -10.09 1.29
CA TYR A 212 6.31 -9.78 -0.13
C TYR A 212 6.88 -10.86 -1.07
N ALA A 213 8.01 -11.49 -0.72
CA ALA A 213 8.57 -12.59 -1.48
C ALA A 213 7.62 -13.79 -1.53
N ILE A 214 7.09 -14.21 -0.37
CA ILE A 214 6.07 -15.26 -0.30
C ILE A 214 4.84 -14.86 -1.11
N GLY A 215 4.32 -13.64 -0.93
CA GLY A 215 3.14 -13.17 -1.67
C GLY A 215 3.33 -13.17 -3.20
N THR A 216 4.54 -12.88 -3.69
CA THR A 216 4.85 -12.85 -5.12
C THR A 216 5.01 -14.27 -5.68
N LEU A 217 5.71 -15.14 -4.95
CA LEU A 217 6.10 -16.47 -5.42
C LEU A 217 5.08 -17.57 -5.08
N LEU A 218 4.08 -17.29 -4.25
CA LEU A 218 3.09 -18.27 -3.81
C LEU A 218 2.42 -18.98 -4.99
N ASN A 219 1.87 -18.21 -5.93
CA ASN A 219 1.17 -18.76 -7.09
C ASN A 219 2.10 -19.62 -7.97
N PRO A 220 3.29 -19.14 -8.38
CA PRO A 220 4.26 -19.97 -9.10
C PRO A 220 4.67 -21.25 -8.36
N ILE A 221 4.90 -21.19 -7.05
CA ILE A 221 5.32 -22.34 -6.25
C ILE A 221 4.21 -23.39 -6.22
N VAL A 222 2.98 -23.01 -5.90
CA VAL A 222 1.86 -23.96 -5.79
C VAL A 222 1.54 -24.58 -7.15
N LEU A 223 1.50 -23.77 -8.22
CA LEU A 223 1.16 -24.25 -9.57
C LEU A 223 2.25 -25.11 -10.20
N ASN A 224 3.50 -25.02 -9.74
CA ASN A 224 4.57 -25.90 -10.20
C ASN A 224 4.31 -27.37 -9.81
N TYR A 225 3.84 -27.58 -8.57
CA TYR A 225 3.52 -28.91 -8.05
C TYR A 225 2.08 -29.35 -8.35
N PHE A 226 1.13 -28.39 -8.42
CA PHE A 226 -0.30 -28.66 -8.64
C PHE A 226 -0.86 -27.77 -9.77
N PRO A 227 -0.68 -28.15 -11.05
CA PRO A 227 -1.01 -27.29 -12.19
C PRO A 227 -2.51 -26.98 -12.36
N SER A 228 -3.40 -27.88 -11.92
CA SER A 228 -4.86 -27.72 -12.01
C SER A 228 -5.46 -26.95 -10.83
N GLU A 229 -4.67 -26.63 -9.80
CA GLU A 229 -5.17 -26.18 -8.50
C GLU A 229 -5.06 -24.66 -8.30
N GLN A 230 -5.34 -23.90 -9.35
CA GLN A 230 -5.22 -22.44 -9.36
C GLN A 230 -6.16 -21.75 -8.36
N LEU A 231 -7.34 -22.33 -8.13
CA LEU A 231 -8.29 -21.86 -7.10
C LEU A 231 -7.75 -22.09 -5.69
N ASN A 232 -7.13 -23.25 -5.45
CA ASN A 232 -6.58 -23.59 -4.15
C ASN A 232 -5.30 -22.78 -3.85
N ALA A 233 -4.48 -22.46 -4.86
CA ALA A 233 -3.38 -21.50 -4.71
C ALA A 233 -3.85 -20.13 -4.20
N GLY A 234 -4.92 -19.59 -4.80
CA GLY A 234 -5.55 -18.34 -4.34
C GLY A 234 -6.11 -18.42 -2.92
N ARG A 235 -6.75 -19.55 -2.56
CA ARG A 235 -7.25 -19.80 -1.19
C ARG A 235 -6.13 -19.87 -0.16
N ILE A 236 -5.01 -20.52 -0.48
CA ILE A 236 -3.82 -20.54 0.39
C ILE A 236 -3.35 -19.11 0.65
N GLY A 237 -3.24 -18.28 -0.39
CA GLY A 237 -2.86 -16.87 -0.25
C GLY A 237 -3.82 -16.07 0.63
N LEU A 238 -5.12 -16.27 0.43
CA LEU A 238 -6.16 -15.68 1.29
C LEU A 238 -5.99 -16.10 2.75
N THR A 239 -5.87 -17.39 3.03
CA THR A 239 -5.72 -17.90 4.41
C THR A 239 -4.46 -17.39 5.09
N LEU A 240 -3.36 -17.25 4.34
CA LEU A 240 -2.09 -16.70 4.84
C LEU A 240 -2.27 -15.24 5.30
N VAL A 241 -2.91 -14.41 4.49
CA VAL A 241 -3.14 -12.99 4.84
C VAL A 241 -4.10 -12.88 6.03
N MET A 242 -5.20 -13.65 6.03
CA MET A 242 -6.18 -13.62 7.12
C MET A 242 -5.61 -14.12 8.45
N ALA A 243 -4.81 -15.19 8.43
CA ALA A 243 -4.11 -15.68 9.60
C ALA A 243 -3.14 -14.62 10.16
N GLY A 244 -2.44 -13.88 9.29
CA GLY A 244 -1.59 -12.76 9.69
C GLY A 244 -2.36 -11.62 10.36
N VAL A 245 -3.51 -11.23 9.82
CA VAL A 245 -4.37 -10.19 10.42
C VAL A 245 -4.88 -10.65 11.79
N LEU A 246 -5.43 -11.85 11.90
CA LEU A 246 -5.91 -12.39 13.18
C LEU A 246 -4.78 -12.54 14.20
N GLY A 247 -3.62 -13.04 13.78
CA GLY A 247 -2.44 -13.15 14.63
C GLY A 247 -1.98 -11.80 15.15
N SER A 248 -1.95 -10.77 14.29
CA SER A 248 -1.57 -9.41 14.71
C SER A 248 -2.54 -8.79 15.71
N LEU A 249 -3.85 -9.05 15.57
CA LEU A 249 -4.87 -8.59 16.51
C LEU A 249 -4.73 -9.28 17.87
N VAL A 250 -4.58 -10.60 17.89
CA VAL A 250 -4.41 -11.38 19.13
C VAL A 250 -3.13 -10.98 19.84
N CYS A 251 -2.01 -10.88 19.12
CA CYS A 251 -0.74 -10.42 19.69
C CYS A 251 -0.83 -8.97 20.18
N GLY A 252 -1.52 -8.08 19.47
CA GLY A 252 -1.74 -6.70 19.90
C GLY A 252 -2.51 -6.62 21.23
N LEU A 253 -3.64 -7.33 21.32
CA LEU A 253 -4.43 -7.41 22.55
C LEU A 253 -3.66 -8.04 23.71
N TRP A 254 -2.85 -9.07 23.42
CA TRP A 254 -1.97 -9.68 24.41
C TRP A 254 -0.91 -8.69 24.93
N LEU A 255 -0.26 -7.95 24.03
CA LEU A 255 0.78 -6.99 24.36
C LEU A 255 0.21 -5.82 25.19
N ASP A 256 -0.98 -5.33 24.82
CA ASP A 256 -1.69 -4.27 25.55
C ASP A 256 -2.06 -4.70 26.97
N ARG A 257 -2.43 -5.97 27.16
CA ARG A 257 -2.73 -6.53 28.50
C ARG A 257 -1.49 -6.78 29.34
N THR A 258 -0.41 -7.26 28.75
CA THR A 258 0.81 -7.64 29.46
C THR A 258 1.73 -6.46 29.76
N LYS A 259 1.63 -5.36 29.00
CA LYS A 259 2.48 -4.15 29.11
C LYS A 259 3.99 -4.42 29.05
N TRP A 260 4.42 -5.52 28.43
CA TRP A 260 5.82 -5.92 28.30
C TRP A 260 6.64 -5.10 27.28
N TYR A 261 6.16 -3.92 26.91
CA TYR A 261 6.81 -3.01 25.94
C TYR A 261 7.73 -1.96 26.59
N LYS A 262 8.06 -2.11 27.88
CA LYS A 262 8.99 -1.23 28.60
C LYS A 262 10.40 -1.80 28.64
#